data_AF-A0A433HN21-F1
#
_entry.id   AF-A0A433HN21-F1
#
_cell.length_a   1.000
_cell.length_b   1.000
_cell.length_c   1.000
_cell.angle_alpha   90.00
_cell.angle_beta   90.00
_cell.angle_gamma   90.00
#
_symmetry.space_group_name_H-M   'P 1'
#
loop_
_entity.id
_entity.type
_entity.pdbx_description
1 polymer ?
#
loop_
_entity_poly.entity_id
_entity_poly.type
_entity_poly.pdbx_seq_one_letter_code
_entity_poly.pdbx_strand_id
1 'polypeptide(L)'
;MLELVLDSAAATEALGADLASALPPGGVIYLRGDLGSGKTTLVRGLLHGLGHDGTVKSPTYTLVEPYQITDQRLFHWDLYRLADPEELEFLGLREQLDGKAILLIEWPEHGLGELPAADLEITLDYAGTGRSSRLEAHSATGAMLLATLDYPCSANAAARNSARPLFMVSSHSLAGTESATMPAPT
;
A
#
# COMPACT_ATOMS: atom_id res chain seq x y z
N MET A 1 4.81 -14.68 2.10
CA MET A 1 5.91 -14.22 1.22
C MET A 1 5.47 -14.30 -0.22
N LEU A 2 5.80 -13.30 -1.04
CA LEU A 2 5.57 -13.22 -2.48
C LEU A 2 6.83 -12.68 -3.15
N GLU A 3 7.21 -13.22 -4.31
CA GLU A 3 8.34 -12.73 -5.10
C GLU A 3 7.87 -12.34 -6.51
N LEU A 4 8.31 -11.16 -6.95
CA LEU A 4 7.87 -10.50 -8.18
C LEU A 4 9.08 -10.06 -9.01
N VAL A 5 8.92 -10.11 -10.33
CA VAL A 5 9.83 -9.45 -11.28
C VAL A 5 9.15 -8.17 -11.75
N LEU A 6 9.82 -7.04 -11.58
CA LEU A 6 9.37 -5.71 -11.96
C LEU A 6 10.29 -5.22 -13.10
N ASP A 7 9.86 -5.38 -14.34
CA ASP A 7 10.71 -5.14 -15.52
C ASP A 7 11.03 -3.66 -15.80
N SER A 8 10.36 -2.74 -15.10
CA SER A 8 10.39 -1.31 -15.34
C SER A 8 10.03 -0.52 -14.10
N ALA A 9 10.37 0.78 -14.10
CA ALA A 9 9.89 1.70 -13.06
C ALA A 9 8.36 1.77 -13.01
N ALA A 10 7.70 1.67 -14.16
CA ALA A 10 6.23 1.62 -14.25
C ALA A 10 5.66 0.37 -13.55
N ALA A 11 6.32 -0.79 -13.65
CA ALA A 11 5.92 -1.99 -12.91
C ALA A 11 6.07 -1.81 -11.39
N THR A 12 7.12 -1.11 -10.94
CA THR A 12 7.28 -0.75 -9.51
C THR A 12 6.19 0.22 -9.03
N GLU A 13 5.80 1.20 -9.85
CA GLU A 13 4.69 2.10 -9.54
C GLU A 13 3.35 1.37 -9.52
N ALA A 14 3.13 0.44 -10.47
CA ALA A 14 1.93 -0.39 -10.52
C ALA A 14 1.79 -1.28 -9.27
N LEU A 15 2.88 -1.89 -8.80
CA LEU A 15 2.88 -2.63 -7.53
C LEU A 15 2.44 -1.72 -6.35
N GLY A 16 2.95 -0.50 -6.30
CA GLY A 16 2.53 0.49 -5.30
C GLY A 16 1.04 0.79 -5.38
N ALA A 17 0.51 1.01 -6.59
CA ALA A 17 -0.90 1.28 -6.82
C ALA A 17 -1.82 0.10 -6.46
N ASP A 18 -1.39 -1.13 -6.74
CA ASP A 18 -2.13 -2.34 -6.35
C ASP A 18 -2.21 -2.49 -4.83
N LEU A 19 -1.10 -2.23 -4.12
CA LEU A 19 -1.08 -2.20 -2.66
C LEU A 19 -2.03 -1.13 -2.11
N ALA A 20 -2.04 0.07 -2.70
CA ALA A 20 -2.93 1.16 -2.30
C ALA A 20 -4.41 0.76 -2.34
N SER A 21 -4.83 -0.02 -3.34
CA SER A 21 -6.23 -0.44 -3.50
C SER A 21 -6.76 -1.33 -2.37
N ALA A 22 -5.87 -2.00 -1.63
CA ALA A 22 -6.20 -2.93 -0.56
C ALA A 22 -5.76 -2.43 0.83
N LEU A 23 -5.07 -1.29 0.90
CA LEU A 23 -4.49 -0.78 2.13
C LEU A 23 -5.60 -0.24 3.05
N PRO A 24 -5.79 -0.82 4.25
CA PRO A 24 -6.74 -0.25 5.20
C PRO A 24 -6.21 1.07 5.77
N PRO A 25 -7.06 1.83 6.49
CA PRO A 25 -6.56 2.90 7.35
C PRO A 25 -5.56 2.37 8.36
N GLY A 26 -4.45 3.08 8.51
CA GLY A 26 -3.33 2.64 9.31
C GLY A 26 -2.45 1.61 8.61
N GLY A 27 -1.30 1.33 9.22
CA GLY A 27 -0.41 0.26 8.80
C GLY A 27 1.02 0.72 8.58
N VAL A 28 1.96 -0.21 8.74
CA VAL A 28 3.39 0.05 8.69
C VAL A 28 4.01 -0.77 7.57
N ILE A 29 4.56 -0.10 6.56
CA ILE A 29 5.24 -0.74 5.44
C ILE A 29 6.72 -0.39 5.48
N TYR A 30 7.56 -1.42 5.53
CA TYR A 30 9.01 -1.30 5.46
C TYR A 30 9.50 -1.48 4.04
N LEU A 31 10.39 -0.60 3.60
CA LEU A 31 10.99 -0.62 2.27
C LEU A 31 12.51 -0.75 2.40
N ARG A 32 13.03 -1.90 1.97
CA ARG A 32 14.46 -2.22 1.97
C ARG A 32 15.01 -2.33 0.56
N GLY A 33 16.32 -2.21 0.45
CA GLY A 33 17.05 -2.36 -0.80
C GLY A 33 18.07 -1.24 -0.98
N ASP A 34 19.03 -1.46 -1.86
CA ASP A 34 20.15 -0.55 -2.09
C ASP A 34 19.72 0.84 -2.58
N LEU A 35 20.64 1.81 -2.57
CA LEU A 35 20.41 3.12 -3.17
C LEU A 35 20.05 2.95 -4.66
N GLY A 36 18.95 3.56 -5.11
CA GLY A 36 18.47 3.45 -6.49
C GLY A 36 17.66 2.17 -6.80
N SER A 37 17.41 1.30 -5.80
CA SER A 37 16.57 0.10 -5.94
C SER A 37 15.11 0.40 -6.33
N GLY A 38 14.63 1.63 -6.10
CA GLY A 38 13.28 2.06 -6.50
C GLY A 38 12.27 2.15 -5.35
N LYS A 39 12.72 2.14 -4.09
CA LYS A 39 11.87 2.34 -2.90
C LYS A 39 10.93 3.55 -3.03
N THR A 40 11.47 4.74 -3.31
CA THR A 40 10.66 5.95 -3.53
C THR A 40 9.74 5.86 -4.76
N THR A 41 10.12 5.09 -5.78
CA THR A 41 9.25 4.83 -6.94
C THR A 41 8.04 4.00 -6.53
N LEU A 42 8.22 3.00 -5.66
CA LEU A 42 7.11 2.23 -5.08
C LEU A 42 6.21 3.12 -4.21
N VAL A 43 6.80 3.98 -3.37
CA VAL A 43 6.06 4.96 -2.55
C VAL A 43 5.22 5.88 -3.44
N ARG A 44 5.79 6.38 -4.54
CA ARG A 44 5.07 7.21 -5.51
C ARG A 44 3.85 6.49 -6.07
N GLY A 45 4.03 5.27 -6.56
CA GLY A 45 2.93 4.44 -7.06
C GLY A 45 1.82 4.25 -6.04
N LEU A 46 2.19 4.00 -4.77
CA LEU A 46 1.24 3.84 -3.67
C LEU A 46 0.48 5.14 -3.38
N LEU A 47 1.18 6.27 -3.22
CA LEU A 47 0.55 7.57 -2.96
C LEU A 47 -0.38 8.00 -4.11
N HIS A 48 0.06 7.81 -5.36
CA HIS A 48 -0.76 8.07 -6.54
C HIS A 48 -1.97 7.14 -6.61
N GLY A 49 -1.80 5.85 -6.30
CA GLY A 49 -2.90 4.88 -6.22
C GLY A 49 -3.94 5.21 -5.14
N LEU A 50 -3.54 5.89 -4.07
CA LEU A 50 -4.46 6.41 -3.04
C LEU A 50 -5.16 7.71 -3.46
N GLY A 51 -4.71 8.38 -4.53
CA GLY A 51 -5.30 9.63 -5.04
C GLY A 51 -4.52 10.90 -4.73
N HIS A 52 -3.22 10.80 -4.41
CA HIS A 52 -2.35 11.98 -4.35
C HIS A 52 -1.98 12.43 -5.78
N ASP A 53 -2.31 13.67 -6.15
CA ASP A 53 -2.00 14.23 -7.49
C ASP A 53 -0.66 14.99 -7.55
N GLY A 54 0.05 15.09 -6.42
CA GLY A 54 1.27 15.88 -6.31
C GLY A 54 2.56 15.14 -6.70
N THR A 55 3.66 15.88 -6.65
CA THR A 55 4.99 15.31 -6.84
C THR A 55 5.43 14.58 -5.58
N VAL A 56 5.76 13.29 -5.72
CA VAL A 56 6.37 12.49 -4.65
C VAL A 56 7.88 12.42 -4.86
N LYS A 57 8.63 12.92 -3.87
CA LYS A 57 10.10 12.86 -3.80
C LYS A 57 10.51 12.12 -2.54
N SER A 58 11.75 11.62 -2.54
CA SER A 58 12.30 11.08 -1.30
C SER A 58 12.56 12.22 -0.30
N PRO A 59 12.13 12.08 0.96
CA PRO A 59 12.48 12.99 2.05
C PRO A 59 13.88 12.73 2.62
N THR A 60 14.85 12.21 1.86
CA THR A 60 16.20 11.87 2.38
C THR A 60 16.84 12.95 3.28
N TYR A 61 16.58 14.24 3.05
CA TYR A 61 17.11 15.33 3.87
C TYR A 61 16.15 15.84 4.96
N THR A 62 14.84 15.73 4.74
CA THR A 62 13.81 16.13 5.72
C THR A 62 13.44 14.99 6.66
N LEU A 63 13.90 13.77 6.36
CA LEU A 63 13.64 12.46 6.99
C LEU A 63 12.19 12.00 6.93
N VAL A 64 11.23 12.93 6.95
CA VAL A 64 9.80 12.66 6.83
C VAL A 64 9.12 13.63 5.88
N GLU A 65 8.15 13.14 5.12
CA GLU A 65 7.19 13.94 4.35
C GLU A 65 5.76 13.49 4.68
N PRO A 66 4.91 14.37 5.24
CA PRO A 66 3.51 14.06 5.50
C PRO A 66 2.64 14.25 4.25
N TYR A 67 1.70 13.34 4.05
CA TYR A 67 0.67 13.42 3.00
C TYR A 67 -0.71 13.29 3.63
N GLN A 68 -1.63 14.13 3.15
CA GLN A 68 -3.06 14.04 3.47
C GLN A 68 -3.82 13.70 2.19
N ILE A 69 -4.46 12.54 2.16
CA ILE A 69 -5.25 12.07 1.02
C ILE A 69 -6.66 11.80 1.53
N THR A 70 -7.61 12.67 1.19
CA THR A 70 -8.97 12.67 1.78
C THR A 70 -8.90 12.69 3.32
N ASP A 71 -9.41 11.68 4.01
CA ASP A 71 -9.38 11.54 5.47
C ASP A 71 -8.18 10.71 5.99
N GLN A 72 -7.33 10.23 5.08
CA GLN A 72 -6.19 9.37 5.41
C GLN A 72 -4.89 10.18 5.54
N ARG A 73 -4.20 10.02 6.68
CA ARG A 73 -2.84 10.53 6.89
C ARG A 73 -1.82 9.46 6.50
N LEU A 74 -0.78 9.88 5.80
CA LEU A 74 0.37 9.06 5.47
C LEU A 74 1.66 9.82 5.81
N PHE A 75 2.67 9.08 6.26
CA PHE A 75 4.00 9.63 6.51
C PHE A 75 5.01 8.78 5.76
N HIS A 76 5.71 9.41 4.82
CA HIS A 76 6.83 8.80 4.13
C HIS A 76 8.10 9.15 4.89
N TRP A 77 8.74 8.15 5.46
CA TRP A 77 10.02 8.26 6.15
C TRP A 77 11.13 7.72 5.25
N ASP A 78 12.25 8.45 5.15
CA ASP A 78 13.50 7.97 4.58
C ASP A 78 14.62 8.13 5.61
N LEU A 79 15.02 7.01 6.20
CA LEU A 79 15.95 6.99 7.32
C LEU A 79 17.41 6.83 6.89
N TYR A 80 17.72 6.91 5.58
CA TYR A 80 19.08 6.75 5.07
C TYR A 80 20.10 7.71 5.72
N ARG A 81 19.65 8.89 6.16
CA ARG A 81 20.49 9.90 6.81
C ARG A 81 20.24 10.05 8.31
N LEU A 82 19.40 9.20 8.90
CA LEU A 82 19.18 9.20 10.34
C LEU A 82 20.48 8.79 11.05
N ALA A 83 20.98 9.65 11.93
CA ALA A 83 22.24 9.39 12.63
C ALA A 83 22.04 8.51 13.87
N ASP A 84 20.97 8.76 14.61
CA ASP A 84 20.59 8.04 15.81
C ASP A 84 19.09 7.67 15.76
N PRO A 85 18.70 6.39 15.96
CA PRO A 85 17.29 5.99 16.08
C PRO A 85 16.48 6.87 17.04
N GLU A 86 17.04 7.29 18.18
CA GLU A 86 16.33 8.09 19.20
C GLU A 86 15.83 9.44 18.67
N GLU A 87 16.41 9.96 17.58
CA GLU A 87 15.95 11.18 16.91
C GLU A 87 14.51 11.08 16.40
N LEU A 88 14.01 9.86 16.13
CA LEU A 88 12.64 9.62 15.66
C LEU A 88 11.57 10.11 16.64
N GLU A 89 11.84 10.05 17.95
CA GLU A 89 10.92 10.58 18.96
C GLU A 89 10.78 12.10 18.80
N PHE A 90 11.89 12.82 18.61
CA PHE A 90 11.90 14.27 18.43
C PHE A 90 11.33 14.72 17.08
N LEU A 91 11.43 13.87 16.05
CA LEU A 91 10.83 14.09 14.73
C LEU A 91 9.32 13.80 14.71
N GLY A 92 8.75 13.36 15.84
CA GLY A 92 7.32 13.21 16.04
C GLY A 92 6.75 11.90 15.50
N LEU A 93 7.55 10.84 15.45
CA LEU A 93 7.07 9.51 15.05
C LEU A 93 5.97 9.02 16.01
N ARG A 94 6.13 9.28 17.31
CA ARG A 94 5.24 8.77 18.36
C ARG A 94 3.79 9.25 18.21
N GLU A 95 3.60 10.49 17.78
CA GLU A 95 2.28 11.08 17.52
C GLU A 95 1.61 10.48 16.28
N GLN A 96 2.38 9.86 15.39
CA GLN A 96 1.88 9.20 14.18
C GLN A 96 1.44 7.76 14.45
N LEU A 97 1.89 7.15 15.55
CA LEU A 97 1.52 5.80 15.99
C LEU A 97 0.14 5.75 16.68
N ASP A 98 -0.87 6.34 16.04
CA ASP A 98 -2.23 6.42 16.58
C ASP A 98 -3.19 5.37 16.02
N GLY A 99 -2.65 4.39 15.28
CA GLY A 99 -3.40 3.30 14.64
C GLY A 99 -4.22 3.72 13.42
N LYS A 100 -4.14 4.99 12.99
CA LYS A 100 -4.85 5.50 11.81
C LYS A 100 -3.92 5.95 10.71
N ALA A 101 -2.73 6.43 11.03
CA ALA A 101 -1.77 6.84 10.02
C ALA A 101 -1.09 5.65 9.34
N ILE A 102 -0.86 5.75 8.03
CA ILE A 102 -0.03 4.81 7.29
C ILE A 102 1.41 5.31 7.34
N LEU A 103 2.34 4.44 7.69
CA LEU A 103 3.78 4.72 7.70
C LEU A 103 4.46 3.96 6.58
N LEU A 104 5.15 4.68 5.69
CA LEU A 104 5.98 4.11 4.63
C LEU A 104 7.43 4.43 4.99
N ILE A 105 8.21 3.43 5.39
CA ILE A 105 9.54 3.65 5.97
C ILE A 105 10.60 3.04 5.07
N GLU A 106 11.38 3.89 4.39
CA GLU A 106 12.60 3.49 3.70
C GLU A 106 13.77 3.37 4.69
N TRP A 107 14.60 2.34 4.50
CA TRP A 107 15.76 2.03 5.34
C TRP A 107 15.44 1.84 6.83
N PRO A 108 14.45 0.99 7.18
CA PRO A 108 14.03 0.78 8.57
C PRO A 108 15.15 0.26 9.49
N GLU A 109 16.22 -0.31 8.94
CA GLU A 109 17.44 -0.68 9.68
C GLU A 109 18.10 0.48 10.44
N HIS A 110 17.91 1.73 9.99
CA HIS A 110 18.46 2.90 10.70
C HIS A 110 17.61 3.36 11.87
N GLY A 111 16.37 2.87 12.00
CA GLY A 111 15.45 3.20 13.11
C GLY A 111 15.22 2.05 14.11
N LEU A 112 16.10 1.04 14.12
CA LEU A 112 15.91 -0.14 14.97
C LEU A 112 15.78 0.26 16.45
N GLY A 113 14.77 -0.31 17.13
CA GLY A 113 14.45 -0.02 18.52
C GLY A 113 13.31 0.99 18.68
N GLU A 114 13.19 1.96 17.77
CA GLU A 114 12.22 3.05 17.86
C GLU A 114 11.02 2.90 16.92
N LEU A 115 11.17 2.12 15.84
CA LEU A 115 10.10 1.89 14.88
C LEU A 115 9.07 0.84 15.37
N PRO A 116 7.77 0.99 15.04
CA PRO A 116 6.77 -0.04 15.27
C PRO A 116 7.03 -1.29 14.43
N ALA A 117 6.46 -2.43 14.81
CA ALA A 117 6.53 -3.62 13.96
C ALA A 117 5.86 -3.37 12.59
N ALA A 118 6.52 -3.79 11.51
CA ALA A 118 5.94 -3.72 10.18
C ALA A 118 4.74 -4.67 10.05
N ASP A 119 3.74 -4.26 9.27
CA ASP A 119 2.72 -5.17 8.75
C ASP A 119 3.24 -5.91 7.52
N LEU A 120 3.94 -5.18 6.65
CA LEU A 120 4.48 -5.66 5.38
C LEU A 120 5.91 -5.13 5.21
N GLU A 121 6.85 -6.02 4.90
CA GLU A 121 8.21 -5.66 4.48
C GLU A 121 8.36 -5.94 2.99
N ILE A 122 8.94 -4.99 2.27
CA ILE A 122 9.18 -5.06 0.83
C ILE A 122 10.66 -4.80 0.58
N THR A 123 11.37 -5.81 0.08
CA THR A 123 12.76 -5.71 -0.34
C THR A 123 12.83 -5.58 -1.84
N LEU A 124 13.56 -4.58 -2.34
CA LEU A 124 13.78 -4.30 -3.76
C LEU A 124 15.26 -4.51 -4.11
N ASP A 125 15.50 -5.38 -5.08
CA ASP A 125 16.85 -5.70 -5.57
C ASP A 125 16.95 -5.45 -7.07
N TYR A 126 18.18 -5.25 -7.55
CA TYR A 126 18.46 -5.13 -8.98
C TYR A 126 18.33 -6.49 -9.68
N ALA A 127 17.58 -6.54 -10.78
CA ALA A 127 17.41 -7.75 -11.60
C ALA A 127 17.57 -7.41 -13.09
N GLY A 128 18.81 -7.48 -13.59
CA GLY A 128 19.12 -7.09 -14.97
C GLY A 128 18.79 -5.62 -15.22
N THR A 129 17.87 -5.35 -16.15
CA THR A 129 17.37 -4.00 -16.44
C THR A 129 16.21 -3.56 -15.53
N GLY A 130 15.59 -4.51 -14.82
CA GLY A 130 14.44 -4.28 -13.93
C GLY A 130 14.82 -4.40 -12.45
N ARG A 131 13.84 -4.80 -11.65
CA ARG A 131 13.96 -5.11 -10.21
C ARG A 131 13.34 -6.47 -9.91
N SER A 132 13.81 -7.11 -8.87
CA SER A 132 13.05 -8.13 -8.16
C SER A 132 12.50 -7.53 -6.87
N SER A 133 11.30 -7.93 -6.49
CA SER A 133 10.70 -7.53 -5.23
C SER A 133 10.30 -8.75 -4.43
N ARG A 134 10.73 -8.81 -3.18
CA ARG A 134 10.27 -9.79 -2.20
C ARG A 134 9.39 -9.07 -1.17
N LEU A 135 8.18 -9.57 -0.99
CA LEU A 135 7.21 -9.04 -0.03
C LEU A 135 6.95 -10.07 1.07
N GLU A 136 7.10 -9.66 2.32
CA GLU A 136 6.94 -10.49 3.52
C GLU A 136 5.92 -9.86 4.47
N ALA A 137 4.89 -10.64 4.81
CA ALA A 137 3.87 -10.21 5.76
C ALA A 137 4.28 -10.60 7.18
N HIS A 138 4.15 -9.66 8.10
CA HIS A 138 4.46 -9.85 9.53
C HIS A 138 3.23 -9.66 10.42
N SER A 139 2.07 -9.32 9.84
CA SER A 139 0.79 -9.20 10.53
C SER A 139 -0.37 -9.75 9.69
N ALA A 140 -1.57 -9.78 10.26
CA ALA A 140 -2.80 -10.11 9.53
C ALA A 140 -3.08 -9.09 8.41
N THR A 141 -2.79 -7.80 8.64
CA THR A 141 -2.90 -6.75 7.62
C THR A 141 -1.95 -7.03 6.46
N GLY A 142 -0.68 -7.35 6.74
CA GLY A 142 0.27 -7.73 5.70
C GLY A 142 -0.16 -8.96 4.92
N ALA A 143 -0.70 -9.98 5.59
CA ALA A 143 -1.18 -11.20 4.95
C ALA A 143 -2.36 -10.93 4.02
N MET A 144 -3.28 -10.05 4.42
CA MET A 144 -4.38 -9.57 3.60
C MET A 144 -3.87 -8.82 2.36
N LEU A 145 -2.93 -7.89 2.53
CA LEU A 145 -2.30 -7.15 1.42
C LEU A 145 -1.63 -8.09 0.41
N LEU A 146 -0.91 -9.11 0.87
CA LEU A 146 -0.30 -10.10 -0.03
C LEU A 146 -1.34 -10.92 -0.80
N ALA A 147 -2.50 -11.19 -0.19
CA ALA A 147 -3.54 -12.01 -0.80
C ALA A 147 -4.32 -11.27 -1.90
N THR A 148 -4.33 -9.93 -1.88
CA THR A 148 -4.98 -9.11 -2.91
C THR A 148 -4.12 -8.92 -4.16
N LEU A 149 -2.81 -9.15 -4.06
CA LEU A 149 -1.89 -9.05 -5.19
C LEU A 149 -2.03 -10.28 -6.12
N ASP A 150 -2.69 -10.10 -7.25
CA ASP A 150 -2.86 -11.13 -8.29
C ASP A 150 -1.68 -11.13 -9.28
N TYR A 151 -0.51 -11.52 -8.77
CA TYR A 151 0.70 -11.63 -9.57
C TYR A 151 1.08 -13.10 -9.81
N PRO A 152 1.55 -13.45 -11.02
CA PRO A 152 2.13 -14.77 -11.26
C PRO A 152 3.39 -14.92 -10.41
N CYS A 153 3.29 -15.71 -9.34
CA CYS A 153 4.40 -16.03 -8.47
C CYS A 153 5.52 -16.69 -9.30
N SER A 154 6.71 -16.10 -9.34
CA SER A 154 7.81 -16.59 -10.20
C SER A 154 8.43 -17.90 -9.70
N ALA A 155 8.06 -18.38 -8.51
CA ALA A 155 8.41 -19.72 -8.04
C ALA A 155 7.21 -20.43 -7.38
N ASN A 156 6.89 -21.60 -7.95
CA ASN A 156 5.92 -22.62 -7.58
C ASN A 156 4.45 -22.41 -7.99
N ALA A 157 4.15 -22.83 -9.23
CA ALA A 157 2.82 -22.94 -9.84
C ALA A 157 1.98 -24.13 -9.30
N ALA A 158 2.01 -24.38 -8.00
CA ALA A 158 1.17 -25.39 -7.36
C ALA A 158 0.43 -24.78 -6.18
N ALA A 159 -0.90 -24.87 -6.22
CA ALA A 159 -1.84 -24.47 -5.15
C ALA A 159 -2.27 -23.00 -5.09
N ARG A 160 -2.87 -22.48 -6.16
CA ARG A 160 -3.93 -21.47 -6.03
C ARG A 160 -5.06 -21.79 -7.02
N ASN A 161 -5.90 -22.76 -6.67
CA ASN A 161 -7.18 -22.96 -7.35
C ASN A 161 -8.33 -22.76 -6.35
N SER A 162 -9.31 -22.00 -6.81
CA SER A 162 -10.68 -21.81 -6.30
C SER A 162 -10.88 -21.29 -4.87
N ALA A 163 -11.19 -19.99 -4.76
CA ALA A 163 -12.41 -19.51 -4.08
C ALA A 163 -12.52 -17.98 -4.22
N ARG A 164 -13.26 -17.50 -5.22
CA ARG A 164 -13.88 -16.17 -5.15
C ARG A 164 -15.27 -16.36 -4.52
N PRO A 165 -15.66 -15.61 -3.47
CA PRO A 165 -17.07 -15.51 -3.14
C PRO A 165 -17.73 -14.65 -4.22
N LEU A 166 -18.61 -15.28 -4.99
CA LEU A 166 -19.53 -14.60 -5.88
C LEU A 166 -20.49 -13.80 -4.99
N PHE A 167 -20.33 -12.48 -4.90
CA PHE A 167 -21.36 -11.64 -4.28
C PHE A 167 -22.62 -11.72 -5.16
N MET A 168 -23.56 -12.53 -4.71
CA MET A 168 -24.90 -12.66 -5.25
C MET A 168 -25.67 -11.36 -4.92
N VAL A 169 -25.89 -10.52 -5.94
CA VAL A 169 -26.83 -9.40 -5.82
C VAL A 169 -28.23 -10.00 -5.86
N SER A 170 -28.80 -10.23 -4.68
CA SER A 170 -30.21 -10.63 -4.54
C SER A 170 -31.13 -9.45 -4.84
N SER A 171 -32.05 -9.72 -5.75
CA SER A 171 -33.11 -8.86 -6.24
C SER A 171 -34.08 -8.46 -5.12
N HIS A 172 -34.52 -7.21 -5.09
CA HIS A 172 -35.84 -6.87 -4.55
C HIS A 172 -36.62 -6.00 -5.53
N SER A 173 -37.57 -6.66 -6.17
CA SER A 173 -38.77 -6.10 -6.75
C SER A 173 -39.66 -5.56 -5.63
N LEU A 174 -40.08 -4.30 -5.72
CA LEU A 174 -41.26 -3.82 -5.02
C LEU A 174 -42.24 -3.30 -6.08
N ALA A 175 -43.38 -3.96 -6.11
CA ALA A 175 -44.55 -3.63 -6.90
C ALA A 175 -45.06 -2.24 -6.54
N GLY A 176 -45.23 -1.40 -7.57
CA GLY A 176 -46.11 -0.22 -7.52
C GLY A 176 -47.34 -0.51 -8.37
N THR A 177 -48.42 -0.97 -7.74
CA THR A 177 -49.75 -1.01 -8.35
C THR A 177 -50.43 0.33 -8.15
N GLU A 178 -50.48 1.17 -9.17
CA GLU A 178 -51.53 2.18 -9.29
C GLU A 178 -52.05 2.20 -10.74
N SER A 179 -53.23 1.60 -10.89
CA SER A 179 -54.08 1.68 -12.07
C SER A 179 -55.20 2.66 -11.74
N ALA A 180 -55.34 3.74 -12.52
CA ALA A 180 -56.59 4.11 -13.18
C ALA A 180 -56.47 5.53 -13.77
N THR A 181 -56.62 5.63 -15.09
CA THR A 181 -57.14 6.84 -15.73
C THR A 181 -57.98 6.43 -16.93
N MET A 182 -59.11 7.14 -17.05
CA MET A 182 -60.05 7.32 -18.16
C MET A 182 -61.45 6.75 -17.94
N PRO A 183 -62.50 7.36 -18.51
CA PRO A 183 -62.90 8.77 -18.38
C PRO A 183 -64.42 8.89 -18.10
N ALA A 184 -64.96 10.10 -17.88
CA ALA A 184 -66.41 10.34 -17.88
C ALA A 184 -66.80 11.40 -18.93
N PRO A 185 -67.91 11.22 -19.67
CA PRO A 185 -68.33 12.12 -20.73
C PRO A 185 -69.33 13.17 -20.23
N THR A 186 -69.30 14.38 -20.78
CA THR A 186 -70.46 15.15 -21.30
C THR A 186 -69.92 16.27 -22.19
#